data_AF-A0A957R313-F1
#
_entry.id   AF-A0A957R313-F1
#
_cell.length_a   1.000
_cell.length_b   1.000
_cell.length_c   1.000
_cell.angle_alpha   90.00
_cell.angle_beta   90.00
_cell.angle_gamma   90.00
#
_symmetry.space_group_name_H-M   'P 1'
#
loop_
_entity.id
_entity.type
_entity.pdbx_description
1 polymer ?
#
loop_
_entity_poly.entity_id
_entity_poly.type
_entity_poly.pdbx_seq_one_letter_code
_entity_poly.pdbx_strand_id
1 'polypeptide(L)'
;MNEYNRTRAKILGVLIRDARLYAGRTIEDCAKLLHLSPEAFIEAEIGERILSLPDLEALSMYLDVSLDHFWGDQVIGRKRRTDYTQFVARQNERIGRLLREARQQEGRAQADLANEIKVTPEKIAAYESGEEPVPLLDLDRLARYLGHSLNYFIDDGDGLLADHEAMQKMKQRLDDLPPDVRAFVAEPINISYLEIAMRLSRMNVKELRTVAENILNITF
;
A
#
# COMPACT_ATOMS: atom_id res chain seq x y z
N MET A 1 40.38 9.37 8.40
CA MET A 1 39.34 9.20 7.36
C MET A 1 39.77 9.98 6.13
N ASN A 2 40.00 9.33 4.99
CA ASN A 2 40.37 10.06 3.75
C ASN A 2 39.15 10.86 3.23
N GLU A 3 39.36 11.93 2.47
CA GLU A 3 38.31 12.84 1.98
C GLU A 3 37.22 12.09 1.21
N TYR A 4 37.63 11.11 0.38
CA TYR A 4 36.74 10.18 -0.31
C TYR A 4 35.80 9.42 0.64
N ASN A 5 36.32 8.87 1.73
CA ASN A 5 35.51 8.13 2.71
C ASN A 5 34.53 9.06 3.43
N ARG A 6 34.89 10.33 3.65
CA ARG A 6 34.02 11.31 4.31
C ARG A 6 32.83 11.68 3.42
N THR A 7 33.07 11.93 2.14
CA THR A 7 31.99 12.17 1.17
C THR A 7 31.08 10.96 1.05
N ARG A 8 31.67 9.75 1.01
CA ARG A 8 30.89 8.51 0.95
C ARG A 8 30.04 8.27 2.20
N ALA A 9 30.57 8.55 3.39
CA ALA A 9 29.82 8.44 4.64
C ALA A 9 28.59 9.37 4.67
N LYS A 10 28.73 10.59 4.15
CA LYS A 10 27.59 11.52 4.02
C LYS A 10 26.51 11.01 3.05
N ILE A 11 26.92 10.45 1.91
CA ILE A 11 25.98 9.85 0.95
C ILE A 11 25.25 8.68 1.62
N LEU A 12 25.98 7.79 2.29
CA LEU A 12 25.38 6.68 3.03
C LEU A 12 24.37 7.17 4.07
N GLY A 13 24.69 8.21 4.85
CA GLY A 13 23.76 8.80 5.81
C GLY A 13 22.47 9.30 5.17
N VAL A 14 22.57 9.96 4.00
CA VAL A 14 21.40 10.38 3.22
C VAL A 14 20.56 9.19 2.78
N LEU A 15 21.18 8.10 2.34
CA LEU A 15 20.49 6.88 1.89
C LEU A 15 19.80 6.15 3.05
N ILE A 16 20.43 6.10 4.23
CA ILE A 16 19.83 5.57 5.48
C ILE A 16 18.59 6.38 5.84
N ARG A 17 18.71 7.71 5.83
CA ARG A 17 17.58 8.60 6.12
C ARG A 17 16.45 8.46 5.11
N ASP A 18 16.79 8.35 3.82
CA ASP A 18 15.82 8.15 2.75
C ASP A 18 15.05 6.83 2.95
N ALA A 19 15.75 5.72 3.18
CA ALA A 19 15.15 4.41 3.45
C ALA A 19 14.24 4.45 4.68
N ARG A 20 14.69 5.08 5.78
CA ARG A 20 13.88 5.21 7.00
C ARG A 20 12.60 5.99 6.74
N LEU A 21 12.68 7.12 6.05
CA LEU A 21 11.53 7.96 5.73
C LEU A 21 10.58 7.26 4.75
N TYR A 22 11.12 6.51 3.77
CA TYR A 22 10.36 5.69 2.84
C TYR A 22 9.55 4.61 3.57
N ALA A 23 10.17 3.93 4.54
CA ALA A 23 9.54 2.92 5.39
C ALA A 23 8.63 3.53 6.49
N GLY A 24 8.63 4.86 6.66
CA GLY A 24 7.83 5.56 7.66
C GLY A 24 8.25 5.29 9.10
N ARG A 25 9.51 4.92 9.36
CA ARG A 25 10.03 4.58 10.68
C ARG A 25 10.58 5.79 11.43
N THR A 26 10.48 5.75 12.75
CA THR A 26 11.05 6.79 13.63
C THR A 26 12.55 6.57 13.85
N ILE A 27 13.25 7.58 14.35
CA ILE A 27 14.68 7.46 14.69
C ILE A 27 14.83 6.46 15.84
N GLU A 28 13.92 6.51 16.79
CA GLU A 28 13.86 5.69 17.98
C GLU A 28 13.70 4.20 17.62
N ASP A 29 12.84 3.88 16.65
CA ASP A 29 12.65 2.51 16.17
C ASP A 29 13.96 1.93 15.58
N CYS A 30 14.63 2.69 14.71
CA CYS A 30 15.86 2.25 14.07
C CYS A 30 17.04 2.20 15.04
N ALA A 31 17.13 3.14 15.98
CA ALA A 31 18.14 3.14 17.03
C ALA A 31 17.98 1.90 17.92
N LYS A 32 16.74 1.60 18.32
CA LYS A 32 16.43 0.41 19.13
C LYS A 32 16.77 -0.89 18.40
N LEU A 33 16.49 -0.98 17.09
CA LEU A 33 16.85 -2.15 16.26
C LEU A 33 18.35 -2.43 16.31
N LEU A 34 19.17 -1.40 16.21
CA LEU A 34 20.64 -1.51 16.16
C LEU A 34 21.30 -1.46 17.55
N HIS A 35 20.51 -1.45 18.63
CA HIS A 35 21.00 -1.26 19.99
C HIS A 35 21.85 0.02 20.16
N LEU A 36 21.46 1.09 19.46
CA LEU A 36 22.08 2.43 19.50
C LEU A 36 21.20 3.41 20.28
N SER A 37 21.78 4.54 20.71
CA SER A 37 20.99 5.67 21.16
C SER A 37 20.40 6.44 19.96
N PRO A 38 19.31 7.20 20.13
CA PRO A 38 18.76 8.06 19.06
C PRO A 38 19.80 9.03 18.49
N GLU A 39 20.67 9.59 19.34
CA GLU A 39 21.74 10.50 18.94
C GLU A 39 22.78 9.80 18.06
N ALA A 40 23.20 8.59 18.43
CA ALA A 40 24.12 7.79 17.64
C ALA A 40 23.53 7.39 16.27
N PHE A 41 22.21 7.19 16.21
CA PHE A 41 21.53 6.95 14.93
C PHE A 41 21.43 8.24 14.08
N ILE A 42 21.19 9.39 14.70
CA ILE A 42 21.23 10.69 14.00
C ILE A 42 22.62 10.93 13.41
N GLU A 43 23.69 10.64 14.16
CA GLU A 43 25.08 10.71 13.68
C GLU A 43 25.29 9.82 12.44
N ALA A 44 24.63 8.66 12.38
CA ALA A 44 24.67 7.80 11.21
C ALA A 44 23.96 8.42 10.00
N GLU A 45 22.79 9.05 10.20
CA GLU A 45 22.05 9.72 9.11
C GLU A 45 22.76 10.95 8.53
N ILE A 46 23.61 11.60 9.31
CA ILE A 46 24.42 12.74 8.84
C ILE A 46 25.80 12.31 8.32
N GLY A 47 26.15 11.03 8.45
CA GLY A 47 27.41 10.46 7.98
C GLY A 47 28.62 10.71 8.88
N GLU A 48 28.40 11.11 10.14
CA GLU A 48 29.46 11.25 11.15
C GLU A 48 29.77 9.88 11.82
N ARG A 49 28.77 9.00 11.89
CA ARG A 49 28.93 7.59 12.27
C ARG A 49 28.73 6.68 11.06
N ILE A 50 29.63 5.71 10.86
CA ILE A 50 29.48 4.70 9.82
C ILE A 50 28.89 3.45 10.45
N LEU A 51 27.75 2.99 9.94
CA LEU A 51 27.16 1.72 10.32
C LEU A 51 27.94 0.55 9.71
N SER A 52 28.01 -0.57 10.42
CA SER A 52 28.63 -1.78 9.91
C SER A 52 27.75 -2.47 8.86
N LEU A 53 28.30 -3.39 8.07
CA LEU A 53 27.50 -4.18 7.13
C LEU A 53 26.34 -4.93 7.82
N PRO A 54 26.54 -5.62 8.96
CA PRO A 54 25.43 -6.24 9.70
C PRO A 54 24.34 -5.24 10.13
N ASP A 55 24.73 -4.02 10.50
CA ASP A 55 23.74 -2.97 10.83
C ASP A 55 22.92 -2.59 9.59
N LEU A 56 23.56 -2.49 8.42
CA LEU A 56 22.88 -2.20 7.16
C LEU A 56 22.01 -3.37 6.68
N GLU A 57 22.43 -4.62 6.91
CA GLU A 57 21.61 -5.82 6.65
C GLU A 57 20.36 -5.82 7.53
N ALA A 58 20.52 -5.55 8.83
CA ALA A 58 19.40 -5.43 9.76
C ALA A 58 18.44 -4.31 9.34
N LEU A 59 18.97 -3.15 8.93
CA LEU A 59 18.16 -2.05 8.40
C LEU A 59 17.47 -2.41 7.09
N SER A 60 18.16 -3.08 6.16
CA SER A 60 17.58 -3.54 4.88
C SER A 60 16.35 -4.41 5.12
N MET A 61 16.47 -5.42 5.99
CA MET A 61 15.37 -6.30 6.35
C MET A 61 14.24 -5.58 7.10
N TYR A 62 14.58 -4.68 8.03
CA TYR A 62 13.59 -3.99 8.85
C TYR A 62 12.81 -2.90 8.08
N LEU A 63 13.48 -2.22 7.15
CA LEU A 63 12.91 -1.14 6.34
C LEU A 63 12.29 -1.65 5.03
N ASP A 64 12.43 -2.95 4.72
CA ASP A 64 11.96 -3.57 3.47
C ASP A 64 12.53 -2.87 2.22
N VAL A 65 13.84 -2.62 2.25
CA VAL A 65 14.61 -2.00 1.14
C VAL A 65 15.75 -2.92 0.72
N SER A 66 16.05 -2.98 -0.58
CA SER A 66 17.20 -3.75 -1.08
C SER A 66 18.48 -3.29 -0.41
N LEU A 67 19.35 -4.23 -0.05
CA LEU A 67 20.66 -3.93 0.52
C LEU A 67 21.41 -2.96 -0.41
N ASP A 68 21.43 -3.22 -1.72
CA ASP A 68 22.09 -2.40 -2.76
C ASP A 68 21.77 -0.90 -2.69
N HIS A 69 20.61 -0.53 -2.13
CA HIS A 69 20.24 0.87 -1.89
C HIS A 69 21.33 1.64 -1.14
N PHE A 70 21.90 1.06 -0.09
CA PHE A 70 22.94 1.74 0.71
C PHE A 70 24.29 1.84 -0.01
N TRP A 71 24.44 1.14 -1.14
CA TRP A 71 25.62 1.22 -2.00
C TRP A 71 25.41 2.11 -3.22
N GLY A 72 24.16 2.49 -3.52
CA GLY A 72 23.84 3.35 -4.64
C GLY A 72 24.16 4.84 -4.41
N ASP A 73 23.63 5.63 -5.35
CA ASP A 73 23.58 7.09 -5.34
C ASP A 73 22.15 7.62 -5.54
N GLN A 74 21.17 6.73 -5.71
CA GLN A 74 19.77 7.04 -5.95
C GLN A 74 18.96 6.96 -4.66
N VAL A 75 18.02 7.89 -4.50
CA VAL A 75 16.98 7.82 -3.46
C VAL A 75 15.79 7.02 -3.98
N ILE A 76 15.13 6.25 -3.11
CA ILE A 76 13.94 5.43 -3.42
C ILE A 76 12.75 6.34 -3.78
N GLY A 77 12.79 7.59 -3.29
CA GLY A 77 11.78 8.62 -3.53
C GLY A 77 10.76 8.70 -2.39
N ARG A 78 10.09 9.83 -2.26
CA ARG A 78 9.07 10.02 -1.22
C ARG A 78 7.77 9.33 -1.62
N LYS A 79 7.37 8.27 -0.90
CA LYS A 79 5.93 7.93 -0.83
C LYS A 79 5.20 9.19 -0.37
N ARG A 80 4.18 9.63 -1.12
CA ARG A 80 3.27 10.68 -0.64
C ARG A 80 2.72 10.18 0.70
N ARG A 81 3.06 10.85 1.80
CA ARG A 81 2.47 10.52 3.10
C ARG A 81 1.00 10.87 3.00
N THR A 82 0.14 9.86 2.93
CA THR A 82 -1.29 10.08 3.11
C THR A 82 -1.49 10.54 4.54
N ASP A 83 -2.12 11.70 4.72
CA ASP A 83 -2.61 12.10 6.04
C ASP A 83 -3.83 11.23 6.36
N TYR A 84 -3.58 10.14 7.08
CA TYR A 84 -4.62 9.18 7.47
C TYR A 84 -5.65 9.81 8.42
N THR A 85 -5.28 10.85 9.18
CA THR A 85 -6.21 11.55 10.07
C THR A 85 -7.27 12.27 9.24
N GLN A 86 -6.84 13.04 8.23
CA GLN A 86 -7.76 13.70 7.30
C GLN A 86 -8.53 12.71 6.43
N PHE A 87 -7.92 11.56 6.09
CA PHE A 87 -8.62 10.49 5.39
C PHE A 87 -9.77 9.92 6.24
N VAL A 88 -9.51 9.53 7.48
CA VAL A 88 -10.52 8.95 8.38
C VAL A 88 -11.65 9.93 8.63
N ALA A 89 -11.34 11.20 8.91
CA ALA A 89 -12.36 12.23 9.12
C ALA A 89 -13.31 12.36 7.91
N ARG A 90 -12.75 12.46 6.70
CA ARG A 90 -13.55 12.53 5.46
C ARG A 90 -14.40 11.27 5.22
N GLN A 91 -13.88 10.10 5.58
CA GLN A 91 -14.64 8.86 5.47
C GLN A 91 -15.80 8.82 6.47
N ASN A 92 -15.59 9.28 7.71
CA ASN A 92 -16.66 9.35 8.72
C ASN A 92 -17.79 10.29 8.26
N GLU A 93 -17.47 11.46 7.73
CA GLU A 93 -18.46 12.40 7.16
C GLU A 93 -19.24 11.77 6.00
N ARG A 94 -18.54 11.06 5.10
CA ARG A 94 -19.17 10.37 3.97
C ARG A 94 -20.11 9.25 4.44
N ILE A 95 -19.66 8.40 5.35
CA ILE A 95 -20.46 7.30 5.91
C ILE A 95 -21.68 7.86 6.64
N GLY A 96 -21.51 8.90 7.45
CA GLY A 96 -22.61 9.55 8.16
C GLY A 96 -23.68 10.11 7.23
N ARG A 97 -23.27 10.77 6.14
CA ARG A 97 -24.18 11.25 5.10
C ARG A 97 -24.92 10.11 4.41
N LEU A 98 -24.22 9.05 3.99
CA LEU A 98 -24.85 7.87 3.36
C LEU A 98 -25.84 7.18 4.29
N LEU A 99 -25.54 7.11 5.59
CA LEU A 99 -26.41 6.53 6.60
C LEU A 99 -27.68 7.36 6.77
N ARG A 100 -27.54 8.69 6.82
CA ARG A 100 -28.68 9.62 6.88
C ARG A 100 -29.56 9.50 5.64
N GLU A 101 -28.96 9.43 4.45
CA GLU A 101 -29.67 9.28 3.18
C GLU A 101 -30.46 7.96 3.15
N ALA A 102 -29.82 6.84 3.49
CA ALA A 102 -30.49 5.53 3.56
C ALA A 102 -31.64 5.53 4.57
N ARG A 103 -31.45 6.13 5.76
CA ARG A 103 -32.52 6.27 6.75
C ARG A 103 -33.70 7.08 6.22
N GLN A 104 -33.43 8.20 5.54
CA GLN A 104 -34.47 9.08 5.01
C GLN A 104 -35.24 8.42 3.85
N GLN A 105 -34.56 7.65 2.99
CA GLN A 105 -35.21 6.89 1.92
C GLN A 105 -36.20 5.85 2.46
N GLU A 106 -35.85 5.20 3.57
CA GLU A 106 -36.72 4.26 4.28
C GLU A 106 -37.78 4.94 5.18
N GLY A 107 -37.81 6.28 5.24
CA GLY A 107 -38.79 7.04 6.02
C GLY A 107 -38.66 6.85 7.54
N ARG A 108 -37.48 6.47 8.05
CA ARG A 108 -37.27 6.14 9.46
C ARG A 108 -36.79 7.33 10.30
N ALA A 109 -37.16 7.34 11.57
CA ALA A 109 -36.64 8.30 12.55
C ALA A 109 -35.27 7.85 13.09
N GLN A 110 -34.48 8.79 13.62
CA GLN A 110 -33.20 8.45 14.28
C GLN A 110 -33.41 7.52 15.49
N ALA A 111 -34.56 7.62 16.17
CA ALA A 111 -34.93 6.72 17.26
C ALA A 111 -35.07 5.26 16.82
N ASP A 112 -35.47 5.00 15.58
CA ASP A 112 -35.62 3.63 15.06
C ASP A 112 -34.24 2.95 14.93
N LEU A 113 -33.26 3.67 14.40
CA LEU A 113 -31.88 3.20 14.31
C LEU A 113 -31.25 3.07 15.69
N ALA A 114 -31.53 4.01 16.59
CA ALA A 114 -31.03 3.99 17.96
C ALA A 114 -31.49 2.72 18.70
N ASN A 115 -32.76 2.34 18.53
CA ASN A 115 -33.33 1.12 19.10
C ASN A 115 -32.68 -0.16 18.52
N GLU A 116 -32.41 -0.17 17.21
CA GLU A 116 -31.81 -1.33 16.52
C GLU A 116 -30.42 -1.69 17.10
N ILE A 117 -29.58 -0.68 17.36
CA ILE A 117 -28.22 -0.89 17.89
C ILE A 117 -28.08 -0.57 19.39
N LYS A 118 -29.20 -0.31 20.08
CA LYS A 118 -29.26 -0.02 21.52
C LYS A 118 -28.40 1.17 21.97
N VAL A 119 -28.51 2.27 21.24
CA VAL A 119 -27.89 3.57 21.57
C VAL A 119 -28.96 4.66 21.71
N THR A 120 -28.55 5.90 21.97
CA THR A 120 -29.48 7.03 22.02
C THR A 120 -29.65 7.69 20.64
N PRO A 121 -30.79 8.38 20.37
CA PRO A 121 -30.98 9.12 19.12
C PRO A 121 -29.90 10.18 18.86
N GLU A 122 -29.37 10.81 19.92
CA GLU A 122 -28.28 11.78 19.83
C GLU A 122 -27.00 11.13 19.30
N LYS A 123 -26.74 9.87 19.68
CA LYS A 123 -25.60 9.09 19.16
C LYS A 123 -25.73 8.84 17.66
N ILE A 124 -26.95 8.53 17.20
CA ILE A 124 -27.24 8.40 15.75
C ILE A 124 -27.04 9.74 15.04
N ALA A 125 -27.45 10.86 15.65
CA ALA A 125 -27.22 12.18 15.07
C ALA A 125 -25.72 12.51 14.92
N ALA A 126 -24.89 12.16 15.92
CA ALA A 126 -23.43 12.32 15.87
C ALA A 126 -22.76 11.42 14.81
N TYR A 127 -23.29 10.20 14.62
CA TYR A 127 -22.87 9.32 13.53
C TYR A 127 -23.20 9.93 12.15
N GLU A 128 -24.42 10.43 11.98
CA GLU A 128 -24.87 11.01 10.71
C GLU A 128 -24.19 12.34 10.36
N SER A 129 -23.67 13.08 11.35
CA SER A 129 -22.88 14.30 11.12
C SER A 129 -21.41 14.01 10.81
N GLY A 130 -20.93 12.79 11.08
CA GLY A 130 -19.52 12.43 10.98
C GLY A 130 -18.65 12.91 12.17
N GLU A 131 -19.26 13.50 13.20
CA GLU A 131 -18.58 13.92 14.42
C GLU A 131 -18.00 12.72 15.18
N GLU A 132 -18.74 11.61 15.16
CA GLU A 132 -18.27 10.35 15.72
C GLU A 132 -18.26 9.23 14.67
N PRO A 133 -17.23 8.34 14.70
CA PRO A 133 -17.20 7.18 13.83
C PRO A 133 -18.25 6.16 14.22
N VAL A 134 -18.90 5.56 13.22
CA VAL A 134 -19.82 4.43 13.42
C VAL A 134 -19.01 3.15 13.60
N PRO A 135 -19.16 2.40 14.70
CA PRO A 135 -18.52 1.08 14.83
C PRO A 135 -18.95 0.14 13.70
N LEU A 136 -18.00 -0.62 13.13
CA LEU A 136 -18.24 -1.47 11.95
C LEU A 136 -19.41 -2.45 12.12
N LEU A 137 -19.52 -3.08 13.29
CA LEU A 137 -20.58 -4.05 13.59
C LEU A 137 -21.96 -3.38 13.71
N ASP A 138 -22.00 -2.16 14.21
CA ASP A 138 -23.24 -1.38 14.28
C ASP A 138 -23.61 -0.87 12.89
N LEU A 139 -22.63 -0.43 12.09
CA LEU A 139 -22.84 -0.05 10.70
C LEU A 139 -23.41 -1.21 9.88
N ASP A 140 -22.89 -2.43 10.05
CA ASP A 140 -23.41 -3.62 9.38
C ASP A 140 -24.85 -3.97 9.80
N ARG A 141 -25.18 -3.83 11.09
CA ARG A 141 -26.57 -4.00 11.57
C ARG A 141 -27.49 -2.94 10.98
N LEU A 142 -27.09 -1.68 11.01
CA LEU A 142 -27.86 -0.56 10.45
C LEU A 142 -28.03 -0.72 8.93
N ALA A 143 -26.99 -1.12 8.21
CA ALA A 143 -27.04 -1.40 6.77
C ALA A 143 -28.13 -2.44 6.47
N ARG A 144 -28.08 -3.58 7.15
CA ARG A 144 -29.06 -4.67 6.98
C ARG A 144 -30.47 -4.24 7.36
N TYR A 145 -30.62 -3.47 8.45
CA TYR A 145 -31.91 -2.92 8.88
C TYR A 145 -32.50 -1.93 7.87
N LEU A 146 -31.66 -1.20 7.14
CA LEU A 146 -32.02 -0.27 6.08
C LEU A 146 -32.06 -0.92 4.68
N GLY A 147 -31.97 -2.25 4.58
CA GLY A 147 -32.05 -2.96 3.29
C GLY A 147 -30.80 -2.90 2.42
N HIS A 148 -29.68 -2.42 2.96
CA HIS A 148 -28.38 -2.36 2.27
C HIS A 148 -27.40 -3.42 2.77
N SER A 149 -26.37 -3.68 1.97
CA SER A 149 -25.18 -4.41 2.45
C SER A 149 -24.12 -3.41 2.92
N LEU A 150 -23.15 -3.88 3.70
CA LEU A 150 -22.03 -3.06 4.16
C LEU A 150 -21.26 -2.39 2.99
N ASN A 151 -21.24 -3.02 1.81
CA ASN A 151 -20.60 -2.49 0.61
C ASN A 151 -21.19 -1.15 0.16
N TYR A 152 -22.44 -0.83 0.51
CA TYR A 152 -23.04 0.48 0.23
C TYR A 152 -22.22 1.65 0.80
N PHE A 153 -21.52 1.42 1.92
CA PHE A 153 -20.70 2.43 2.58
C PHE A 153 -19.24 2.43 2.13
N ILE A 154 -18.83 1.46 1.30
CA ILE A 154 -17.47 1.37 0.74
C ILE A 154 -17.37 2.29 -0.47
N ASP A 155 -16.25 2.99 -0.60
CA ASP A 155 -16.03 3.92 -1.70
C ASP A 155 -15.56 3.14 -2.95
N ASP A 156 -16.48 2.90 -3.88
CA ASP A 156 -16.22 2.13 -5.11
C ASP A 156 -15.68 2.99 -6.26
N GLY A 157 -15.50 4.30 -6.08
CA GLY A 157 -15.46 5.26 -7.20
C GLY A 157 -14.09 5.67 -7.74
N ASP A 158 -13.16 6.14 -6.90
CA ASP A 158 -11.84 6.65 -7.33
C ASP A 158 -11.02 7.04 -6.08
N GLY A 159 -10.62 6.02 -5.31
CA GLY A 159 -10.04 6.21 -3.98
C GLY A 159 -8.74 5.45 -3.76
N LEU A 160 -7.88 6.02 -2.92
CA LEU A 160 -6.64 5.41 -2.42
C LEU A 160 -6.81 3.95 -1.94
N LEU A 161 -8.00 3.59 -1.44
CA LEU A 161 -8.33 2.23 -1.02
C LEU A 161 -8.43 1.26 -2.21
N ALA A 162 -9.10 1.65 -3.30
CA ALA A 162 -9.25 0.82 -4.49
C ALA A 162 -7.88 0.54 -5.14
N ASP A 163 -7.04 1.58 -5.25
CA ASP A 163 -5.66 1.45 -5.72
C ASP A 163 -4.85 0.50 -4.84
N HIS A 164 -4.98 0.65 -3.52
CA HIS A 164 -4.28 -0.21 -2.56
C HIS A 164 -4.75 -1.66 -2.67
N GLU A 165 -6.06 -1.91 -2.75
CA GLU A 165 -6.60 -3.26 -2.91
C GLU A 165 -6.16 -3.91 -4.23
N ALA A 166 -6.19 -3.16 -5.34
CA ALA A 166 -5.74 -3.65 -6.63
C ALA A 166 -4.26 -4.05 -6.58
N MET A 167 -3.42 -3.20 -5.97
CA MET A 167 -2.00 -3.48 -5.77
C MET A 167 -1.76 -4.72 -4.91
N GLN A 168 -2.49 -4.87 -3.80
CA GLN A 168 -2.37 -6.06 -2.92
C GLN A 168 -2.77 -7.34 -3.64
N LYS A 169 -3.91 -7.33 -4.34
CA LYS A 169 -4.39 -8.48 -5.12
C LYS A 169 -3.39 -8.84 -6.23
N MET A 170 -2.80 -7.84 -6.89
CA MET A 170 -1.77 -8.07 -7.90
C MET A 170 -0.51 -8.71 -7.29
N LYS A 171 -0.01 -8.17 -6.17
CA LYS A 171 1.16 -8.71 -5.47
C LYS A 171 0.92 -10.16 -5.06
N GLN A 172 -0.22 -10.46 -4.44
CA GLN A 172 -0.59 -11.81 -4.05
C GLN A 172 -0.59 -12.78 -5.25
N ARG A 173 -1.17 -12.38 -6.37
CA ARG A 173 -1.18 -13.22 -7.59
C ARG A 173 0.22 -13.48 -8.14
N LEU A 174 1.11 -12.50 -8.07
CA LEU A 174 2.51 -12.68 -8.45
C LEU A 174 3.25 -13.62 -7.48
N ASP A 175 2.93 -13.52 -6.19
CA ASP A 175 3.48 -14.37 -5.14
C ASP A 175 2.96 -15.82 -5.22
N ASP A 176 1.80 -16.04 -5.83
CA ASP A 176 1.23 -17.37 -6.07
C ASP A 176 1.77 -18.04 -7.36
N LEU A 177 2.54 -17.33 -8.19
CA LEU A 177 3.14 -17.91 -9.39
C LEU A 177 4.17 -18.99 -9.04
N PRO A 178 4.28 -20.07 -9.85
CA PRO A 178 5.35 -21.05 -9.72
C PRO A 178 6.74 -20.39 -9.66
N PRO A 179 7.69 -20.91 -8.86
CA PRO A 179 8.99 -20.26 -8.64
C PRO A 179 9.79 -20.01 -9.93
N ASP A 180 9.74 -20.95 -10.87
CA ASP A 180 10.37 -20.86 -12.18
C ASP A 180 9.75 -19.75 -13.06
N VAL A 181 8.42 -19.66 -13.08
CA VAL A 181 7.70 -18.60 -13.79
C VAL A 181 8.00 -17.23 -13.17
N ARG A 182 8.03 -17.14 -11.84
CA ARG A 182 8.35 -15.89 -11.13
C ARG A 182 9.77 -15.42 -11.43
N ALA A 183 10.75 -16.34 -11.39
CA ALA A 183 12.13 -16.06 -11.77
C ALA A 183 12.21 -15.60 -13.23
N PHE A 184 11.52 -16.29 -14.15
CA PHE A 184 11.49 -15.91 -15.56
C PHE A 184 10.93 -14.50 -15.78
N VAL A 185 9.82 -14.15 -15.12
CA VAL A 185 9.16 -12.84 -15.25
C VAL A 185 9.98 -11.71 -14.61
N ALA A 186 10.74 -11.99 -13.55
CA ALA A 186 11.55 -11.00 -12.85
C ALA A 186 12.78 -10.53 -13.65
N GLU A 187 13.24 -11.33 -14.62
CA GLU A 187 14.40 -11.00 -15.44
C GLU A 187 14.07 -9.95 -16.53
N PRO A 188 14.72 -8.76 -16.54
CA PRO A 188 14.41 -7.70 -17.50
C PRO A 188 14.58 -8.11 -18.97
N ILE A 189 15.51 -9.04 -19.25
CA ILE A 189 15.73 -9.56 -20.61
C ILE A 189 14.51 -10.32 -21.14
N ASN A 190 13.67 -10.84 -20.26
CA ASN A 190 12.50 -11.64 -20.66
C ASN A 190 11.27 -10.82 -21.02
N ILE A 191 11.33 -9.48 -20.88
CA ILE A 191 10.23 -8.57 -21.24
C ILE A 191 9.77 -8.82 -22.68
N SER A 192 10.68 -9.03 -23.63
CA SER A 192 10.30 -9.28 -25.03
C SER A 192 9.50 -10.58 -25.22
N TYR A 193 9.76 -11.64 -24.43
CA TYR A 193 8.95 -12.85 -24.47
C TYR A 193 7.53 -12.59 -23.94
N LEU A 194 7.43 -11.80 -22.86
CA LEU A 194 6.13 -11.43 -22.28
C LEU A 194 5.32 -10.54 -23.24
N GLU A 195 5.96 -9.60 -23.94
CA GLU A 195 5.30 -8.78 -24.97
C GLU A 195 4.73 -9.63 -26.10
N ILE A 196 5.46 -10.64 -26.55
CA ILE A 196 4.97 -11.59 -27.56
C ILE A 196 3.76 -12.37 -27.01
N ALA A 197 3.86 -12.91 -25.79
CA ALA A 197 2.75 -13.62 -25.15
C ALA A 197 1.49 -12.74 -25.03
N MET A 198 1.66 -11.47 -24.63
CA MET A 198 0.57 -10.49 -24.56
C MET A 198 -0.05 -10.16 -25.92
N ARG A 199 0.75 -10.13 -27.00
CA ARG A 199 0.23 -9.95 -28.37
C ARG A 199 -0.58 -11.17 -28.79
N LEU A 200 -0.06 -12.38 -28.55
CA LEU A 200 -0.74 -13.63 -28.87
C LEU A 200 -2.08 -13.75 -28.11
N SER A 201 -2.13 -13.37 -26.83
CA SER A 201 -3.35 -13.49 -26.03
C SER A 201 -4.50 -12.58 -26.51
N ARG A 202 -4.20 -11.56 -27.33
CA ARG A 202 -5.20 -10.63 -27.89
C ARG A 202 -5.69 -11.06 -29.28
N MET A 203 -5.04 -12.03 -29.91
CA MET A 203 -5.37 -12.51 -31.24
C MET A 203 -6.60 -13.42 -31.21
N ASN A 204 -7.36 -13.41 -32.30
CA ASN A 204 -8.44 -14.38 -32.48
C ASN A 204 -7.89 -15.75 -32.92
N VAL A 205 -8.73 -16.78 -32.87
CA VAL A 205 -8.35 -18.17 -33.16
C VAL A 205 -7.77 -18.36 -34.57
N LYS A 206 -8.23 -17.59 -35.56
CA LYS A 206 -7.70 -17.70 -36.94
C LYS A 206 -6.28 -17.12 -37.02
N GLU A 207 -6.06 -15.95 -36.44
CA GLU A 207 -4.75 -15.31 -36.38
C GLU A 207 -3.72 -16.17 -35.67
N LEU A 208 -4.10 -16.79 -34.53
CA LEU A 208 -3.23 -17.71 -33.80
C LEU A 208 -2.82 -18.94 -34.63
N ARG A 209 -3.75 -19.49 -35.43
CA ARG A 209 -3.44 -20.61 -36.34
C ARG A 209 -2.48 -20.20 -37.45
N THR A 210 -2.68 -19.04 -38.06
CA THR A 210 -1.75 -18.51 -39.08
C THR A 210 -0.35 -18.32 -38.51
N VAL A 211 -0.22 -17.78 -37.29
CA VAL A 211 1.09 -17.63 -36.62
C VAL A 211 1.74 -19.00 -36.38
N ALA A 212 0.98 -19.99 -35.89
CA ALA A 212 1.49 -21.34 -35.66
C ALA A 212 1.96 -22.03 -36.96
N GLU A 213 1.18 -21.91 -38.04
CA GLU A 213 1.53 -22.45 -39.37
C GLU A 213 2.82 -21.79 -39.91
N ASN A 214 2.96 -20.47 -39.74
CA ASN A 214 4.17 -19.76 -40.14
C ASN A 214 5.40 -20.16 -39.33
N ILE A 215 5.28 -20.40 -38.02
CA ILE A 215 6.38 -20.89 -37.17
C ILE A 215 6.78 -22.32 -37.59
N LEU A 216 5.80 -23.17 -37.91
CA LEU A 216 6.07 -24.52 -38.42
C LEU A 216 6.86 -24.46 -39.73
N ASN A 217 6.46 -23.59 -40.66
CA ASN A 217 7.10 -23.46 -41.97
C ASN A 217 8.54 -22.89 -41.95
N ILE A 218 8.97 -22.23 -40.86
CA ILE A 218 10.35 -21.73 -40.70
C ILE A 218 11.24 -22.67 -39.87
N THR A 219 10.66 -23.69 -39.24
CA THR A 219 11.39 -24.66 -38.41
C THR A 219 11.66 -25.99 -39.14
N PHE A 220 11.14 -26.16 -40.35
CA PHE A 220 11.41 -27.23 -41.29
C PHE A 220 11.97 -26.68 -42.60
#